data_AF-A0AAW0AUA3-F1
#
_entry.id   AF-A0AAW0AUA3-F1
#
_cell.length_a   1.000
_cell.length_b   1.000
_cell.length_c   1.000
_cell.angle_alpha   90.00
_cell.angle_beta   90.00
_cell.angle_gamma   90.00
#
_symmetry.space_group_name_H-M   'P 1'
#
loop_
_entity.id
_entity.type
_entity.pdbx_description
1 polymer ?
#
loop_
_entity_poly.entity_id
_entity_poly.type
_entity_poly.pdbx_seq_one_letter_code
_entity_poly.pdbx_strand_id
1 'polypeptide(L)'
;NTRTRRVLPSRGHCSRIGNCDVDAMIFEAQRENVRQKPCIPADSCFVLKTDPTLEQATAANSILVTHQYECCFDRPEVMKAYKEQSIIETPDCTRISAKASLNNLNRPCAEVEDVHLFITSDAAYIERHREFERTEKEEHLSNLQSRVAELRGMDIFEFINAPASLFSPPPDVNDTNMEDPTSNSREDFHRLEGERRREEMIMSAQEMMDR
;
A
#
# COMPACT_ATOMS: atom_id res chain seq x y z
N ASN A 1 10.56 -25.81 -34.38
CA ASN A 1 10.67 -25.20 -33.04
C ASN A 1 9.96 -23.86 -33.00
N THR A 2 8.66 -23.89 -32.77
CA THR A 2 7.80 -22.72 -32.60
C THR A 2 7.93 -22.21 -31.16
N ARG A 3 8.89 -21.32 -30.94
CA ARG A 3 9.18 -20.74 -29.63
C ARG A 3 8.05 -19.79 -29.25
N THR A 4 7.24 -20.18 -28.26
CA THR A 4 6.17 -19.36 -27.69
C THR A 4 6.78 -18.14 -26.99
N ARG A 5 6.67 -16.99 -27.65
CA ARG A 5 6.99 -15.67 -27.11
C ARG A 5 6.08 -15.41 -25.92
N ARG A 6 6.64 -15.05 -24.75
CA ARG A 6 5.84 -14.57 -23.60
C ARG A 6 4.97 -13.41 -24.07
N VAL A 7 3.66 -13.60 -24.02
CA VAL A 7 2.67 -12.56 -24.29
C VAL A 7 2.67 -11.65 -23.07
N LEU A 8 3.23 -10.45 -23.22
CA LEU A 8 3.02 -9.38 -22.25
C LEU A 8 1.59 -8.86 -22.44
N PRO A 9 0.87 -8.51 -21.35
CA PRO A 9 -0.45 -7.91 -21.48
C PRO A 9 -0.33 -6.65 -22.35
N SER A 10 -1.07 -6.65 -23.46
CA SER A 10 -1.14 -5.50 -24.34
C SER A 10 -1.75 -4.34 -23.54
N ARG A 11 -0.98 -3.29 -23.29
CA ARG A 11 -1.52 -2.00 -22.83
C ARG A 11 -2.18 -1.31 -24.02
N GLY A 12 -3.24 -1.91 -24.53
CA GLY A 12 -4.14 -1.31 -25.50
C GLY A 12 -5.12 -0.40 -24.76
N HIS A 13 -5.22 0.85 -25.21
CA HIS A 13 -6.27 1.75 -24.77
C HIS A 13 -7.61 1.14 -25.20
N CYS A 14 -8.31 0.46 -24.30
CA CYS A 14 -9.54 -0.24 -24.65
C CYS A 14 -10.70 0.78 -24.63
N SER A 15 -11.09 1.25 -25.82
CA SER A 15 -12.20 2.21 -25.99
C SER A 15 -13.59 1.55 -25.92
N ARG A 16 -13.69 0.30 -25.49
CA ARG A 16 -14.95 -0.48 -25.48
C ARG A 16 -15.04 -1.35 -24.23
N ILE A 17 -15.94 -0.96 -23.33
CA ILE A 17 -16.37 -1.75 -22.18
C ILE A 17 -16.92 -3.10 -22.67
N GLY A 18 -16.44 -4.21 -22.10
CA GLY A 18 -17.00 -5.55 -22.29
C GLY A 18 -16.24 -6.46 -23.25
N ASN A 19 -15.10 -6.05 -23.79
CA ASN A 19 -14.31 -6.85 -24.76
C ASN A 19 -12.80 -6.83 -24.49
N CYS A 20 -12.38 -6.50 -23.28
CA CYS A 20 -10.97 -6.61 -22.88
C CYS A 20 -10.71 -7.90 -22.08
N ASP A 21 -9.47 -8.37 -22.11
CA ASP A 21 -9.04 -9.58 -21.37
C ASP A 21 -9.32 -9.46 -19.86
N VAL A 22 -9.29 -8.22 -19.34
CA VAL A 22 -9.64 -7.92 -17.94
C VAL A 22 -11.13 -8.17 -17.68
N ASP A 23 -12.02 -7.77 -18.58
CA ASP A 23 -13.46 -8.05 -18.45
C ASP A 23 -13.73 -9.56 -18.51
N ALA A 24 -13.01 -10.29 -19.37
CA ALA A 24 -13.11 -11.75 -19.44
C ALA A 24 -12.68 -12.40 -18.11
N MET A 25 -11.58 -11.94 -17.50
CA MET A 25 -11.17 -12.38 -16.16
C MET A 25 -12.19 -12.05 -15.08
N ILE A 26 -12.82 -10.86 -15.13
CA ILE A 26 -13.85 -10.46 -14.16
C ILE A 26 -15.07 -11.39 -14.29
N PHE A 27 -15.54 -11.66 -15.50
CA PHE A 27 -16.66 -12.57 -15.71
C PHE A 27 -16.32 -14.02 -15.32
N GLU A 28 -15.08 -14.46 -15.54
CA GLU A 28 -14.62 -15.77 -15.10
C GLU A 28 -14.58 -15.86 -13.57
N ALA A 29 -14.05 -14.86 -12.88
CA ALA A 29 -14.05 -14.78 -11.41
C ALA A 29 -15.47 -14.74 -10.84
N GLN A 30 -16.39 -13.99 -11.46
CA GLN A 30 -17.80 -13.98 -11.07
C GLN A 30 -18.47 -15.35 -11.28
N ARG A 31 -18.15 -16.04 -12.39
CA ARG A 31 -18.66 -17.39 -12.65
C ARG A 31 -18.13 -18.42 -11.65
N GLU A 32 -16.86 -18.30 -11.24
CA GLU A 32 -16.28 -19.16 -10.20
C GLU A 32 -16.87 -18.88 -8.82
N ASN A 33 -17.13 -17.63 -8.46
CA ASN A 33 -17.82 -17.27 -7.21
C ASN A 33 -19.22 -17.91 -7.09
N VAL A 34 -19.95 -18.07 -8.20
CA VAL A 34 -21.24 -18.77 -8.20
C VAL A 34 -21.09 -20.28 -7.98
N ARG A 35 -19.94 -20.86 -8.34
CA ARG A 35 -19.63 -22.28 -8.11
C ARG A 35 -19.02 -22.52 -6.72
N GLN A 36 -18.37 -21.52 -6.15
CA GLN A 36 -17.90 -21.52 -4.76
C GLN A 36 -19.07 -21.22 -3.83
N LYS A 37 -19.93 -22.23 -3.63
CA LYS A 37 -20.92 -22.20 -2.54
C LYS A 37 -20.14 -21.95 -1.24
N PRO A 38 -20.51 -20.94 -0.43
CA PRO A 38 -19.80 -20.69 0.82
C PRO A 38 -19.85 -21.96 1.66
N CYS A 39 -18.68 -22.48 2.05
CA CYS A 39 -18.56 -23.71 2.85
C CYS A 39 -19.30 -23.60 4.19
N ILE A 40 -19.54 -22.37 4.63
CA ILE A 40 -20.26 -22.05 5.86
C ILE A 40 -21.54 -21.29 5.46
N PRO A 41 -22.74 -21.80 5.81
CA PRO A 41 -24.00 -21.09 5.57
C PRO A 41 -24.00 -19.71 6.24
N ALA A 42 -24.66 -18.72 5.63
CA ALA A 42 -24.76 -17.36 6.19
C ALA A 42 -25.40 -17.34 7.60
N ASP A 43 -26.22 -18.34 7.93
CA ASP A 43 -26.90 -18.48 9.22
C ASP A 43 -26.03 -19.17 10.31
N SER A 44 -24.73 -19.36 10.05
CA SER A 44 -23.84 -19.99 11.02
C SER A 44 -23.58 -19.08 12.22
N CYS A 45 -23.95 -19.53 13.41
CA CYS A 45 -23.59 -18.86 14.66
C CYS A 45 -22.21 -19.34 15.13
N PHE A 46 -21.28 -18.39 15.32
CA PHE A 46 -19.98 -18.66 15.92
C PHE A 46 -20.02 -18.28 17.39
N VAL A 47 -19.61 -19.20 18.25
CA VAL A 47 -19.53 -18.97 19.70
C VAL A 47 -18.05 -18.94 20.08
N LEU A 48 -17.55 -17.74 20.36
CA LEU A 48 -16.21 -17.53 20.93
C LEU A 48 -16.31 -17.65 22.45
N LYS A 49 -15.63 -18.62 23.06
CA LYS A 49 -15.54 -18.75 24.53
C LYS A 49 -14.09 -18.60 24.97
N THR A 50 -13.86 -17.77 25.99
CA THR A 50 -12.56 -17.53 26.61
C THR A 50 -12.29 -18.45 27.81
N ASP A 51 -13.30 -19.20 28.25
CA ASP A 51 -13.23 -20.00 29.47
C ASP A 51 -13.08 -21.50 29.14
N PRO A 52 -11.97 -22.15 29.53
CA PRO A 52 -11.69 -23.56 29.18
C PRO A 52 -12.49 -24.58 29.98
N THR A 53 -13.34 -24.17 30.91
CA THR A 53 -14.07 -25.07 31.82
C THR A 53 -15.46 -25.48 31.34
N LEU A 54 -15.91 -24.95 30.19
CA LEU A 54 -17.23 -25.21 29.62
C LEU A 54 -17.16 -26.03 28.32
N GLU A 55 -16.37 -27.11 28.32
CA GLU A 55 -16.40 -28.13 27.26
C GLU A 55 -17.65 -29.02 27.44
N GLN A 56 -18.80 -28.55 26.98
CA GLN A 56 -19.95 -29.42 26.74
C GLN A 56 -19.98 -29.87 25.29
N ALA A 57 -19.50 -31.11 25.08
CA ALA A 57 -19.95 -32.07 24.09
C ALA A 57 -20.13 -31.59 22.64
N THR A 58 -19.05 -31.22 21.96
CA THR A 58 -18.98 -31.15 20.48
C THR A 58 -17.71 -31.81 19.91
N ALA A 59 -17.17 -32.81 20.62
CA ALA A 59 -16.06 -33.63 20.12
C ALA A 59 -16.41 -34.44 18.84
N ALA A 60 -17.68 -34.56 18.48
CA ALA A 60 -18.09 -35.31 17.29
C ALA A 60 -17.76 -34.58 15.96
N ASN A 61 -17.70 -33.24 15.95
CA ASN A 61 -17.58 -32.48 14.70
C ASN A 61 -16.15 -32.00 14.40
N SER A 62 -15.28 -31.85 15.40
CA SER A 62 -13.88 -31.47 15.17
C SER A 62 -13.06 -32.61 14.55
N ILE A 63 -13.37 -33.87 14.90
CA ILE A 63 -12.73 -35.08 14.35
C ILE A 63 -13.08 -35.26 12.86
N LEU A 64 -14.29 -34.89 12.45
CA LEU A 64 -14.74 -35.04 11.05
C LEU A 64 -14.01 -34.11 10.08
N VAL A 65 -13.66 -32.89 10.52
CA VAL A 65 -12.97 -31.92 9.67
C VAL A 65 -11.50 -32.29 9.47
N THR A 66 -10.83 -32.85 10.48
CA THR A 66 -9.42 -33.27 10.36
C THR A 66 -9.26 -34.49 9.45
N HIS A 67 -10.14 -35.49 9.58
CA HIS A 67 -10.11 -36.69 8.73
C HIS A 67 -10.35 -36.38 7.24
N GLN A 68 -11.09 -35.32 6.92
CA GLN A 68 -11.39 -34.95 5.53
C GLN A 68 -10.16 -34.46 4.75
N TYR A 69 -9.16 -33.91 5.44
CA TYR A 69 -7.92 -33.43 4.81
C TYR A 69 -6.81 -34.49 4.78
N GLU A 70 -6.83 -35.49 5.65
CA GLU A 70 -5.88 -36.61 5.62
C GLU A 70 -5.99 -37.39 4.31
N CYS A 71 -7.21 -37.61 3.81
CA CYS A 71 -7.46 -38.33 2.55
C CYS A 71 -7.00 -37.55 1.30
N CYS A 72 -6.75 -36.24 1.41
CA CYS A 72 -6.34 -35.41 0.27
C CYS A 72 -4.91 -35.70 -0.17
N PHE A 73 -4.04 -36.12 0.76
CA PHE A 73 -2.65 -36.48 0.47
C PHE A 73 -2.50 -37.91 -0.08
N ASP A 74 -3.42 -38.80 0.25
CA ASP A 74 -3.47 -40.17 -0.29
C ASP A 74 -4.02 -40.26 -1.72
N ARG A 75 -4.47 -39.14 -2.30
CA ARG A 75 -4.98 -39.13 -3.67
C ARG A 75 -3.86 -39.51 -4.65
N PRO A 76 -4.14 -40.41 -5.61
CA PRO A 76 -3.14 -40.86 -6.57
C PRO A 76 -2.58 -39.71 -7.42
N GLU A 77 -3.38 -38.67 -7.65
CA GLU A 77 -3.01 -37.44 -8.36
C GLU A 77 -1.95 -36.64 -7.59
N VAL A 78 -2.11 -36.49 -6.28
CA VAL A 78 -1.17 -35.77 -5.41
C VAL A 78 0.13 -36.54 -5.25
N MET A 79 0.04 -37.85 -5.03
CA MET A 79 1.21 -38.74 -4.95
C MET A 79 2.00 -38.80 -6.27
N LYS A 80 1.32 -38.72 -7.40
CA LYS A 80 1.95 -38.66 -8.73
C LYS A 80 2.69 -37.34 -8.93
N ALA A 81 2.04 -36.21 -8.64
CA ALA A 81 2.67 -34.89 -8.73
C ALA A 81 3.89 -34.76 -7.81
N TYR A 82 3.79 -35.30 -6.59
CA TYR A 82 4.92 -35.33 -5.64
C TYR A 82 6.10 -36.14 -6.17
N LYS A 83 5.87 -37.33 -6.75
CA LYS A 83 6.91 -38.15 -7.37
C LYS A 83 7.55 -37.47 -8.59
N GLU A 84 6.75 -36.80 -9.42
CA GLU A 84 7.25 -36.03 -10.57
C GLU A 84 8.11 -34.85 -10.12
N GLN A 85 7.73 -34.15 -9.05
CA GLN A 85 8.53 -33.09 -8.42
C GLN A 85 9.77 -33.60 -7.69
N SER A 86 9.80 -34.86 -7.25
CA SER A 86 11.00 -35.47 -6.66
C SER A 86 12.09 -35.77 -7.69
N ILE A 87 11.72 -35.83 -8.99
CA ILE A 87 12.63 -35.95 -10.13
C ILE A 87 12.86 -34.55 -10.72
N ILE A 88 13.34 -33.63 -9.89
CA ILE A 88 13.95 -32.39 -10.42
C ILE A 88 15.42 -32.71 -10.65
N GLU A 89 15.78 -32.89 -11.92
CA GLU A 89 17.19 -32.91 -12.33
C GLU A 89 17.80 -31.57 -11.94
N THR A 90 18.69 -31.56 -10.95
CA THR A 90 19.53 -30.40 -10.66
C THR A 90 20.45 -30.21 -11.87
N PRO A 91 20.31 -29.13 -12.65
CA PRO A 91 21.18 -28.93 -13.80
C PRO A 91 22.62 -28.73 -13.34
N ASP A 92 23.57 -29.39 -14.00
CA ASP A 92 24.99 -29.16 -13.77
C ASP A 92 25.36 -27.74 -14.22
N CYS A 93 25.54 -26.85 -13.25
CA CYS A 93 26.00 -25.49 -13.48
C CYS A 93 27.46 -25.50 -13.94
N THR A 94 27.69 -25.51 -15.24
CA THR A 94 29.01 -25.24 -15.81
C THR A 94 29.19 -23.73 -15.99
N ARG A 95 30.28 -23.18 -15.41
CA ARG A 95 30.62 -21.76 -15.53
C ARG A 95 30.99 -21.46 -16.99
N ILE A 96 30.11 -20.76 -17.71
CA ILE A 96 30.37 -20.31 -19.07
C ILE A 96 31.56 -19.34 -19.02
N SER A 97 32.68 -19.75 -19.60
CA SER A 97 33.86 -18.89 -19.80
C SER A 97 33.45 -17.67 -20.64
N ALA A 98 33.80 -16.47 -20.16
CA ALA A 98 33.46 -15.17 -20.74
C ALA A 98 33.82 -15.01 -22.24
N LYS A 99 34.60 -15.92 -22.81
CA LYS A 99 35.01 -15.89 -24.22
C LYS A 99 33.94 -16.34 -25.22
N ALA A 100 32.82 -16.93 -24.77
CA ALA A 100 31.75 -17.39 -25.66
C ALA A 100 30.64 -16.34 -25.93
N SER A 101 30.64 -15.21 -25.23
CA SER A 101 29.59 -14.18 -25.30
C SER A 101 30.04 -12.98 -26.15
N LEU A 102 30.53 -13.21 -27.37
CA LEU A 102 31.05 -12.14 -28.24
C LEU A 102 30.10 -11.71 -29.37
N ASN A 103 28.85 -12.17 -29.42
CA ASN A 103 27.94 -11.86 -30.54
C ASN A 103 26.80 -10.87 -30.22
N ASN A 104 26.80 -10.18 -29.08
CA ASN A 104 25.76 -9.18 -28.76
C ASN A 104 26.36 -7.79 -28.55
N LEU A 105 26.96 -7.26 -29.63
CA LEU A 105 27.60 -5.95 -29.71
C LEU A 105 26.58 -4.79 -29.86
N ASN A 106 25.58 -4.66 -28.98
CA ASN A 106 24.69 -3.48 -28.97
C ASN A 106 23.95 -3.30 -27.61
N ARG A 107 24.66 -3.46 -26.50
CA ARG A 107 24.25 -2.85 -25.22
C ARG A 107 25.40 -1.96 -24.75
N PRO A 108 25.15 -0.71 -24.31
CA PRO A 108 26.13 -0.02 -23.49
C PRO A 108 26.26 -0.83 -22.21
N CYS A 109 27.31 -1.66 -22.14
CA CYS A 109 27.85 -2.12 -20.87
C CYS A 109 28.40 -0.87 -20.19
N ALA A 110 27.76 -0.44 -19.11
CA ALA A 110 28.49 0.23 -18.06
C ALA A 110 29.50 -0.80 -17.54
N GLU A 111 30.77 -0.64 -17.91
CA GLU A 111 31.89 -1.25 -17.21
C GLU A 111 31.87 -0.74 -15.77
N VAL A 112 31.21 -1.45 -14.87
CA VAL A 112 31.57 -1.50 -13.45
C VAL A 112 31.37 -2.94 -12.99
N GLU A 113 32.46 -3.69 -13.15
CA GLU A 113 32.96 -4.76 -12.28
C GLU A 113 32.05 -5.93 -11.86
N ASP A 114 32.66 -7.10 -11.95
CA ASP A 114 32.35 -8.41 -11.39
C ASP A 114 32.07 -8.45 -9.84
N VAL A 115 31.46 -7.45 -9.22
CA VAL A 115 31.20 -7.39 -7.76
C VAL A 115 29.71 -7.29 -7.45
N HIS A 116 28.91 -8.17 -8.05
CA HIS A 116 27.65 -8.60 -7.43
C HIS A 116 27.83 -9.98 -6.75
N LEU A 117 29.02 -10.19 -6.17
CA LEU A 117 29.10 -10.91 -4.91
C LEU A 117 28.09 -10.22 -3.99
N PHE A 118 27.14 -10.95 -3.42
CA PHE A 118 26.14 -10.43 -2.48
C PHE A 118 26.81 -9.55 -1.42
N ILE A 119 26.88 -8.23 -1.62
CA ILE A 119 27.39 -7.31 -0.61
C ILE A 119 26.22 -7.08 0.36
N THR A 120 26.04 -8.00 1.29
CA THR A 120 25.11 -7.92 2.44
C THR A 120 25.71 -7.08 3.57
N SER A 121 26.44 -6.02 3.21
CA SER A 121 27.03 -5.09 4.18
C SER A 121 26.20 -3.82 4.22
N ASP A 122 25.86 -3.37 5.43
CA ASP A 122 25.05 -2.18 5.67
C ASP A 122 25.63 -0.93 4.98
N ALA A 123 26.95 -0.84 4.85
CA ALA A 123 27.61 0.26 4.17
C ALA A 123 27.22 0.36 2.68
N ALA A 124 27.16 -0.76 1.96
CA ALA A 124 26.78 -0.77 0.54
C ALA A 124 25.27 -0.52 0.36
N TYR A 125 24.46 -0.96 1.31
CA TYR A 125 23.04 -0.64 1.35
C TYR A 125 22.81 0.86 1.55
N ILE A 126 23.50 1.48 2.52
CA ILE A 126 23.42 2.92 2.79
C ILE A 126 23.84 3.73 1.56
N GLU A 127 24.97 3.41 0.91
CA GLU A 127 25.41 4.14 -0.29
C GLU A 127 24.38 4.09 -1.43
N ARG A 128 23.74 2.93 -1.65
CA ARG A 128 22.68 2.80 -2.65
C ARG A 128 21.42 3.58 -2.26
N HIS A 129 21.09 3.62 -0.98
CA HIS A 129 19.84 4.22 -0.50
C HIS A 129 19.93 5.74 -0.29
N ARG A 130 21.13 6.30 -0.18
CA ARG A 130 21.35 7.76 -0.02
C ARG A 130 20.70 8.61 -1.11
N GLU A 131 20.72 8.14 -2.36
CA GLU A 131 20.09 8.88 -3.45
C GLU A 131 18.56 8.86 -3.35
N PHE A 132 17.98 7.70 -3.04
CA PHE A 132 16.54 7.56 -2.80
C PHE A 132 16.06 8.40 -1.62
N GLU A 133 16.78 8.32 -0.50
CA GLU A 133 16.48 9.11 0.70
C GLU A 133 16.54 10.61 0.41
N ARG A 134 17.51 11.06 -0.41
CA ARG A 134 17.60 12.47 -0.83
C ARG A 134 16.40 12.87 -1.68
N THR A 135 16.03 12.07 -2.68
CA THR A 135 14.91 12.39 -3.56
C THR A 135 13.58 12.42 -2.83
N GLU A 136 13.36 11.50 -1.87
CA GLU A 136 12.16 11.47 -1.04
C GLU A 136 12.09 12.67 -0.10
N LYS A 137 13.23 13.07 0.49
CA LYS A 137 13.33 14.28 1.31
C LYS A 137 13.06 15.55 0.50
N GLU A 138 13.62 15.65 -0.71
CA GLU A 138 13.37 16.78 -1.62
C GLU A 138 11.89 16.84 -2.04
N GLU A 139 11.28 15.70 -2.36
CA GLU A 139 9.85 15.62 -2.69
C GLU A 139 8.99 16.02 -1.49
N HIS A 140 9.30 15.53 -0.29
CA HIS A 140 8.59 15.88 0.94
C HIS A 140 8.66 17.39 1.21
N LEU A 141 9.84 17.99 1.09
CA LEU A 141 10.04 19.43 1.30
C LEU A 141 9.30 20.26 0.24
N SER A 142 9.33 19.84 -1.03
CA SER A 142 8.55 20.46 -2.11
C SER A 142 7.04 20.42 -1.83
N ASN A 143 6.53 19.28 -1.36
CA ASN A 143 5.12 19.12 -1.00
C ASN A 143 4.73 20.03 0.18
N LEU A 144 5.58 20.14 1.21
CA LEU A 144 5.36 21.06 2.32
C LEU A 144 5.37 22.53 1.87
N GLN A 145 6.29 22.92 0.98
CA GLN A 145 6.34 24.26 0.41
C GLN A 145 5.08 24.58 -0.41
N SER A 146 4.64 23.63 -1.24
CA SER A 146 3.39 23.75 -2.01
C SER A 146 2.19 23.93 -1.07
N ARG A 147 2.11 23.14 0.01
CA ARG A 147 1.04 23.25 0.99
C ARG A 147 1.05 24.58 1.75
N VAL A 148 2.22 25.10 2.13
CA VAL A 148 2.34 26.42 2.75
C VAL A 148 1.88 27.52 1.77
N ALA A 149 2.23 27.42 0.49
CA ALA A 149 1.77 28.36 -0.52
C ALA A 149 0.24 28.30 -0.70
N GLU A 150 -0.35 27.11 -0.67
CA GLU A 150 -1.80 26.91 -0.71
C GLU A 150 -2.50 27.53 0.51
N LEU A 151 -2.02 27.25 1.73
CA LEU A 151 -2.56 27.85 2.97
C LEU A 151 -2.47 29.38 2.96
N ARG A 152 -1.45 29.94 2.32
CA ARG A 152 -1.34 31.40 2.11
C ARG A 152 -2.35 31.94 1.10
N GLY A 153 -2.79 31.15 0.13
CA GLY A 153 -3.79 31.55 -0.88
C GLY A 153 -5.24 31.26 -0.48
N MET A 154 -5.48 30.38 0.49
CA MET A 154 -6.81 30.00 0.96
C MET A 154 -7.56 31.17 1.61
N ASP A 155 -8.89 31.16 1.47
CA ASP A 155 -9.78 32.17 2.04
C ASP A 155 -9.91 32.00 3.55
N ILE A 156 -10.00 33.13 4.26
CA ILE A 156 -10.08 33.20 5.73
C ILE A 156 -11.30 32.42 6.23
N PHE A 157 -12.41 32.43 5.49
CA PHE A 157 -13.62 31.71 5.86
C PHE A 157 -13.47 30.19 5.89
N GLU A 158 -12.53 29.61 5.13
CA GLU A 158 -12.25 28.16 5.17
C GLU A 158 -11.67 27.75 6.54
N PHE A 159 -10.86 28.61 7.15
CA PHE A 159 -10.28 28.39 8.48
C PHE A 159 -11.29 28.57 9.62
N ILE A 160 -12.28 29.45 9.42
CA ILE A 160 -13.38 29.63 10.39
C ILE A 160 -14.30 28.42 10.39
N ASN A 161 -14.60 27.88 9.21
CA ASN A 161 -15.48 26.72 9.03
C ASN A 161 -14.82 25.39 9.45
N ALA A 162 -13.49 25.37 9.57
CA ALA A 162 -12.76 24.22 10.08
C ALA A 162 -13.08 23.98 11.58
N PRO A 163 -13.07 22.71 12.05
CA PRO A 163 -13.35 22.38 13.44
C PRO A 163 -12.42 23.13 14.42
N ALA A 164 -13.00 23.80 15.42
CA ALA A 164 -12.24 24.57 16.40
C ALA A 164 -11.27 23.71 17.24
N SER A 165 -11.48 22.39 17.32
CA SER A 165 -10.58 21.45 18.00
C SER A 165 -9.22 21.28 17.34
N LEU A 166 -9.06 21.72 16.08
CA LEU A 166 -7.80 21.67 15.36
C LEU A 166 -6.87 22.84 15.69
N PHE A 167 -7.36 23.83 16.44
CA PHE A 167 -6.66 25.06 16.74
C PHE A 167 -6.55 25.27 18.24
N SER A 168 -5.52 26.01 18.64
CA SER A 168 -5.42 26.53 19.99
C SER A 168 -6.64 27.40 20.33
N PRO A 169 -7.12 27.37 21.59
CA PRO A 169 -8.21 28.24 22.02
C PRO A 169 -7.80 29.71 21.87
N PRO A 170 -8.75 30.61 21.52
CA PRO A 170 -8.45 32.03 21.41
C PRO A 170 -7.95 32.57 22.76
N PRO A 171 -7.02 33.54 22.76
CA PRO A 171 -6.53 34.14 23.99
C PRO A 171 -7.69 34.76 24.79
N ASP A 172 -7.71 34.53 26.10
CA ASP A 172 -8.73 35.10 27.00
C ASP A 172 -8.69 36.63 26.89
N VAL A 173 -9.79 37.21 26.42
CA VAL A 173 -10.01 38.66 26.36
C VAL A 173 -10.33 39.15 27.77
N ASN A 174 -9.34 39.13 28.66
CA ASN A 174 -9.46 39.76 29.97
C ASN A 174 -9.35 41.29 29.80
N ASP A 175 -10.46 41.98 30.08
CA ASP A 175 -10.59 43.42 30.31
C ASP A 175 -10.06 44.37 29.23
N THR A 176 -10.93 44.76 28.30
CA THR A 176 -11.06 46.19 27.96
C THR A 176 -12.42 46.49 27.33
N ASN A 177 -13.24 47.19 28.11
CA ASN A 177 -14.40 48.00 27.72
C ASN A 177 -15.47 47.37 26.82
N MET A 178 -16.57 47.01 27.48
CA MET A 178 -17.92 46.94 26.91
C MET A 178 -18.28 48.27 26.21
N GLU A 179 -17.97 48.39 24.93
CA GLU A 179 -18.70 49.29 24.04
C GLU A 179 -19.50 48.45 23.03
N ASP A 180 -20.79 48.73 23.04
CA ASP A 180 -21.93 48.15 22.33
C ASP A 180 -21.60 47.56 20.93
N PRO A 181 -21.95 46.30 20.62
CA PRO A 181 -21.63 45.70 19.33
C PRO A 181 -22.57 46.22 18.25
N THR A 182 -22.16 47.30 17.59
CA THR A 182 -22.62 47.55 16.22
C THR A 182 -22.23 46.34 15.34
N SER A 183 -23.08 45.99 14.36
CA SER A 183 -22.97 44.76 13.55
C SER A 183 -21.62 44.55 12.87
N ASN A 184 -20.84 45.62 12.70
CA ASN A 184 -19.50 45.59 12.10
C ASN A 184 -18.47 44.86 12.99
N SER A 185 -18.65 44.84 14.31
CA SER A 185 -17.74 44.19 15.25
C SER A 185 -17.68 42.66 15.10
N ARG A 186 -18.77 42.04 14.66
CA ARG A 186 -18.87 40.57 14.55
C ARG A 186 -18.14 40.05 13.32
N GLU A 187 -18.25 40.74 12.18
CA GLU A 187 -17.51 40.39 10.96
C GLU A 187 -16.01 40.58 11.15
N ASP A 188 -15.60 41.63 11.86
CA ASP A 188 -14.20 41.86 12.20
C ASP A 188 -13.64 40.79 13.15
N PHE A 189 -14.43 40.32 14.12
CA PHE A 189 -14.03 39.21 15.01
C PHE A 189 -13.83 37.91 14.24
N HIS A 190 -14.74 37.58 13.32
CA HIS A 190 -14.62 36.39 12.48
C HIS A 190 -13.38 36.47 11.58
N ARG A 191 -13.09 37.63 10.98
CA ARG A 191 -11.89 37.84 10.17
C ARG A 191 -10.60 37.66 10.99
N LEU A 192 -10.53 38.27 12.17
CA LEU A 192 -9.38 38.15 13.09
C LEU A 192 -9.15 36.71 13.55
N GLU A 193 -10.21 35.99 13.92
CA GLU A 193 -10.08 34.57 14.32
C GLU A 193 -9.69 33.67 13.15
N GLY A 194 -10.21 33.93 11.95
CA GLY A 194 -9.81 33.19 10.76
C GLY A 194 -8.34 33.45 10.37
N GLU A 195 -7.87 34.68 10.50
CA GLU A 195 -6.45 35.04 10.29
C GLU A 195 -5.56 34.32 11.31
N ARG A 196 -5.93 34.34 12.60
CA ARG A 196 -5.20 33.63 13.66
C ARG A 196 -5.06 32.13 13.37
N ARG A 197 -6.16 31.48 12.99
CA ARG A 197 -6.17 30.04 12.64
C ARG A 197 -5.33 29.73 11.41
N ARG A 198 -5.37 30.59 10.40
CA ARG A 198 -4.54 30.48 9.19
C ARG A 198 -3.06 30.59 9.53
N GLU A 199 -2.68 31.57 10.35
CA GLU A 199 -1.30 31.73 10.81
C GLU A 199 -0.82 30.52 11.61
N GLU A 200 -1.64 29.99 12.51
CA GLU A 200 -1.31 28.79 13.28
C GLU A 200 -1.00 27.59 12.37
N MET A 201 -1.83 27.34 11.36
CA MET A 201 -1.59 26.27 10.38
C MET A 201 -0.34 26.50 9.53
N ILE A 202 -0.08 27.74 9.11
CA ILE A 202 1.13 28.09 8.36
C ILE A 202 2.36 27.87 9.23
N MET A 203 2.32 28.28 10.50
CA MET A 203 3.42 28.08 11.44
C MET A 203 3.69 26.60 11.68
N SER A 204 2.66 25.78 11.92
CA SER A 204 2.84 24.33 12.07
C SER A 204 3.44 23.69 10.81
N ALA A 205 3.00 24.12 9.62
CA ALA A 205 3.56 23.63 8.36
C ALA A 205 5.01 24.07 8.13
N GLN A 206 5.38 25.27 8.55
CA GLN A 206 6.77 25.75 8.51
C GLN A 206 7.66 25.01 9.52
N GLU A 207 7.15 24.74 10.73
CA GLU A 207 7.89 23.95 11.73
C GLU A 207 8.17 22.53 11.22
N MET A 208 7.24 21.92 10.48
CA MET A 208 7.46 20.63 9.83
C MET A 208 8.52 20.68 8.72
N MET A 209 8.73 21.84 8.10
CA MET A 209 9.74 22.03 7.05
C MET A 209 11.15 22.20 7.62
N ASP A 210 11.25 22.74 8.84
CA ASP A 210 12.52 23.00 9.53
C ASP A 210 13.06 21.77 10.30
N ARG A 211 12.28 20.69 10.40
CA ARG A 211 12.64 19.41 11.03
C ARG A 211 13.31 18.44 10.05
#